data_AF-A0A3M2G3F3-F1
#
_entry.id   AF-A0A3M2G3F3-F1
#
_cell.length_a   1.000
_cell.length_b   1.000
_cell.length_c   1.000
_cell.angle_alpha   90.00
_cell.angle_beta   90.00
_cell.angle_gamma   90.00
#
_symmetry.space_group_name_H-M   'P 1'
#
loop_
_entity.id
_entity.type
_entity.pdbx_description
1 polymer ?
#
loop_
_entity_poly.entity_id
_entity_poly.type
_entity_poly.pdbx_seq_one_letter_code
_entity_poly.pdbx_strand_id
1 'polypeptide(L)'
;MITRITLLLSLFAISFGWQGCGATSPVAITPETDCITAIQYYTRRIHSSPQLTPDVLIAKKNRSRCYMQLADDYFARQDYSTAMNLYYFANTDAADEQIGECLWQIATKAYEAHHLEVAATHLNTLIADYSHTTRITDGYCLKIQLLMAQDKREKAQQVLQQVRQQYPQAECLKHMAFVPESDVQEAISRARQQIARGDFTKAIDLLKPLLETVGDTQYEIRHLSATAYLERGNRYLESGELEPALADYQQAKRIDSTLEQNTQKRTNTVLQQLMHHAKTYDQRRQVEAAAAIYQTILQYEPDHSLAQHYLAHVSQRRHQIAVADSLIAQANALMQRQQYTAAKDAARRALTHDPTATAAQTIIDQINIREYHQPNRPEDQAIRQVQQYQNGKIQHAIAQQSGKKRWRSYRLQLHVYHVECQIDLPHQKPRIYEWSVDTQANKIIPLNEITEKITYQ
;
A
#
# COMPACT_ATOMS: atom_id res chain seq x y z
N MET A 1 -10.92 -7.06 78.60
CA MET A 1 -12.34 -7.27 78.24
C MET A 1 -12.46 -8.73 77.78
N ILE A 2 -13.05 -9.70 78.50
CA ILE A 2 -14.32 -9.71 79.31
C ILE A 2 -15.49 -9.34 78.38
N THR A 3 -16.52 -10.15 78.06
CA THR A 3 -16.98 -11.54 78.41
C THR A 3 -17.73 -12.11 77.16
N ARG A 4 -17.95 -13.41 76.86
CA ARG A 4 -17.91 -14.75 77.52
C ARG A 4 -19.12 -15.15 78.40
N ILE A 5 -19.67 -16.38 78.18
CA ILE A 5 -20.62 -17.16 79.04
C ILE A 5 -22.09 -16.65 78.97
N THR A 6 -23.21 -17.42 78.91
CA THR A 6 -23.64 -18.87 78.97
C THR A 6 -24.88 -19.02 78.04
N LEU A 7 -25.22 -20.12 77.33
CA LEU A 7 -25.48 -21.53 77.68
C LEU A 7 -26.77 -21.77 78.51
N LEU A 8 -27.78 -22.48 77.95
CA LEU A 8 -28.59 -23.48 78.69
C LEU A 8 -29.43 -24.38 77.75
N LEU A 9 -29.44 -25.68 78.09
CA LEU A 9 -30.27 -26.75 77.51
C LEU A 9 -31.45 -27.04 78.46
N SER A 10 -32.61 -27.42 77.92
CA SER A 10 -33.52 -28.36 78.59
C SER A 10 -34.47 -29.06 77.61
N LEU A 11 -34.63 -30.38 77.78
CA LEU A 11 -35.69 -31.16 77.15
C LEU A 11 -37.01 -30.98 77.93
N PHE A 12 -38.15 -31.19 77.28
CA PHE A 12 -39.27 -31.92 77.91
C PHE A 12 -40.12 -32.70 76.89
N ALA A 13 -40.91 -33.65 77.40
CA ALA A 13 -41.36 -34.84 76.68
C ALA A 13 -42.66 -34.72 75.86
N ILE A 14 -42.70 -35.52 74.78
CA ILE A 14 -43.75 -36.47 74.37
C ILE A 14 -45.19 -36.21 74.87
N SER A 15 -46.12 -36.11 73.92
CA SER A 15 -47.43 -36.77 74.05
C SER A 15 -47.90 -37.35 72.71
N PHE A 16 -48.53 -38.53 72.76
CA PHE A 16 -49.05 -39.26 71.60
C PHE A 16 -50.44 -38.75 71.21
N GLY A 17 -50.73 -38.70 69.91
CA GLY A 17 -52.08 -38.48 69.37
C GLY A 17 -52.26 -39.26 68.07
N TRP A 18 -52.97 -40.38 68.13
CA TRP A 18 -53.22 -41.26 66.98
C TRP A 18 -54.46 -40.83 66.20
N GLN A 19 -54.36 -40.88 64.87
CA GLN A 19 -55.42 -41.09 63.87
C GLN A 19 -56.70 -40.22 63.92
N GLY A 20 -56.82 -39.35 62.91
CA GLY A 20 -58.09 -38.85 62.38
C GLY A 20 -58.01 -38.76 60.85
N CYS A 21 -58.99 -39.32 60.13
CA CYS A 21 -58.97 -39.36 58.67
C CYS A 21 -59.16 -37.96 58.05
N GLY A 22 -58.41 -37.67 56.99
CA GLY A 22 -58.59 -36.48 56.14
C GLY A 22 -58.01 -36.74 54.76
N ALA A 23 -58.85 -36.70 53.72
CA ALA A 23 -58.43 -37.03 52.37
C ALA A 23 -57.56 -35.92 51.74
N THR A 24 -56.65 -36.34 50.87
CA THR A 24 -56.10 -35.61 49.72
C THR A 24 -56.23 -34.08 49.68
N SER A 25 -55.10 -33.40 49.81
CA SER A 25 -54.83 -32.20 49.02
C SER A 25 -53.62 -32.47 48.14
N PRO A 26 -53.64 -32.13 46.83
CA PRO A 26 -52.41 -32.13 46.06
C PRO A 26 -51.48 -31.08 46.69
N VAL A 27 -50.20 -31.42 46.88
CA VAL A 27 -49.20 -30.38 47.11
C VAL A 27 -49.22 -29.51 45.86
N ALA A 28 -49.67 -28.27 46.01
CA ALA A 28 -49.58 -27.27 44.96
C ALA A 28 -48.10 -26.92 44.79
N ILE A 29 -47.41 -27.73 43.99
CA ILE A 29 -46.02 -27.49 43.59
C ILE A 29 -46.05 -26.21 42.74
N THR A 30 -45.60 -25.11 43.33
CA THR A 30 -45.36 -23.86 42.61
C THR A 30 -44.26 -24.08 41.55
N PRO A 31 -44.19 -23.28 40.47
CA PRO A 31 -43.31 -23.56 39.33
C PRO A 31 -41.80 -23.47 39.60
N GLU A 32 -41.38 -23.18 40.84
CA GLU A 32 -40.02 -22.78 41.23
C GLU A 32 -39.43 -23.65 42.35
N THR A 33 -39.97 -24.86 42.59
CA THR A 33 -39.19 -25.89 43.28
C THR A 33 -38.18 -26.49 42.31
N ASP A 34 -36.89 -26.30 42.60
CA ASP A 34 -35.72 -26.90 41.95
C ASP A 34 -36.03 -28.12 41.06
N CYS A 35 -35.79 -27.96 39.74
CA CYS A 35 -36.06 -28.99 38.75
C CYS A 35 -35.32 -30.31 39.03
N ILE A 36 -34.17 -30.29 39.72
CA ILE A 36 -33.44 -31.50 40.13
C ILE A 36 -34.28 -32.30 41.14
N THR A 37 -34.78 -31.62 42.17
CA THR A 37 -35.69 -32.22 43.17
C THR A 37 -37.00 -32.71 42.52
N ALA A 38 -37.57 -31.95 41.58
CA ALA A 38 -38.76 -32.36 40.84
C ALA A 38 -38.53 -33.61 39.97
N ILE A 39 -37.40 -33.70 39.26
CA ILE A 39 -37.01 -34.88 38.47
C ILE A 39 -36.91 -36.14 39.34
N GLN A 40 -36.32 -36.03 40.54
CA GLN A 40 -36.26 -37.15 41.49
C GLN A 40 -37.65 -37.60 41.93
N TYR A 41 -38.53 -36.65 42.29
CA TYR A 41 -39.91 -36.94 42.68
C TYR A 41 -40.69 -37.67 41.57
N TYR A 42 -40.71 -37.11 40.35
CA TYR A 42 -41.42 -37.73 39.23
C TYR A 42 -40.81 -39.08 38.84
N THR A 43 -39.48 -39.23 38.91
CA THR A 43 -38.82 -40.52 38.66
C THR A 43 -39.27 -41.58 39.67
N ARG A 44 -39.35 -41.27 40.97
CA ARG A 44 -39.89 -42.20 41.97
C ARG A 44 -41.36 -42.55 41.70
N ARG A 45 -42.19 -41.57 41.30
CA ARG A 45 -43.61 -41.77 40.97
C ARG A 45 -43.81 -42.67 39.74
N ILE A 46 -42.94 -42.58 38.74
CA ILE A 46 -42.96 -43.45 37.55
C ILE A 46 -42.54 -44.88 37.89
N HIS A 47 -41.54 -45.07 38.77
CA HIS A 47 -41.07 -46.41 39.15
C HIS A 47 -42.04 -47.14 40.10
N SER A 48 -42.76 -46.42 40.97
CA SER A 48 -43.69 -47.04 41.93
C SER A 48 -45.04 -47.45 41.34
N SER A 49 -45.32 -47.09 40.08
CA SER A 49 -46.54 -47.49 39.38
C SER A 49 -46.23 -47.77 37.89
N PRO A 50 -45.82 -49.01 37.54
CA PRO A 50 -45.36 -49.34 36.18
C PRO A 50 -46.50 -49.43 35.13
N GLN A 51 -47.76 -49.38 35.55
CA GLN A 51 -48.92 -49.32 34.64
C GLN A 51 -49.10 -47.90 34.09
N LEU A 52 -49.49 -47.75 32.81
CA LEU A 52 -49.78 -46.44 32.20
C LEU A 52 -51.10 -45.85 32.74
N THR A 53 -51.04 -45.31 33.96
CA THR A 53 -52.10 -44.48 34.54
C THR A 53 -51.96 -43.02 34.09
N PRO A 54 -53.04 -42.22 34.12
CA PRO A 54 -52.97 -40.78 33.82
C PRO A 54 -51.93 -40.04 34.68
N ASP A 55 -51.83 -40.37 35.96
CA ASP A 55 -50.83 -39.84 36.90
C ASP A 55 -49.38 -40.08 36.43
N VAL A 56 -49.09 -41.29 35.93
CA VAL A 56 -47.75 -41.65 35.45
C VAL A 56 -47.44 -40.92 34.13
N LEU A 57 -48.43 -40.69 33.28
CA LEU A 57 -48.28 -39.89 32.07
C LEU A 57 -47.99 -38.41 32.39
N ILE A 58 -48.71 -37.83 33.36
CA ILE A 58 -48.46 -36.47 33.87
C ILE A 58 -47.06 -36.38 34.48
N ALA A 59 -46.66 -37.36 35.30
CA ALA A 59 -45.31 -37.41 35.88
C ALA A 59 -44.21 -37.49 34.81
N LYS A 60 -44.38 -38.29 33.75
CA LYS A 60 -43.46 -38.33 32.60
C LYS A 60 -43.35 -36.98 31.90
N LYS A 61 -44.49 -36.33 31.61
CA LYS A 61 -44.54 -35.02 30.94
C LYS A 61 -43.87 -33.92 31.78
N ASN A 62 -44.18 -33.86 33.08
CA ASN A 62 -43.59 -32.86 33.97
C ASN A 62 -42.08 -33.08 34.15
N ARG A 63 -41.62 -34.34 34.23
CA ARG A 63 -40.19 -34.66 34.27
C ARG A 63 -39.46 -34.21 32.99
N SER A 64 -40.04 -34.49 31.82
CA SER A 64 -39.51 -34.01 30.53
C SER A 64 -39.40 -32.48 30.51
N ARG A 65 -40.42 -31.77 30.98
CA ARG A 65 -40.37 -30.30 31.12
C ARG A 65 -39.25 -29.80 32.05
N CYS A 66 -39.00 -30.49 33.16
CA CYS A 66 -37.89 -30.16 34.06
C CYS A 66 -36.52 -30.43 33.43
N TYR A 67 -36.39 -31.46 32.57
CA TYR A 67 -35.18 -31.69 31.80
C TYR A 67 -34.94 -30.60 30.75
N MET A 68 -35.97 -30.18 30.00
CA MET A 68 -35.89 -29.03 29.08
C MET A 68 -35.41 -27.76 29.81
N GLN A 69 -36.07 -27.38 30.90
CA GLN A 69 -35.75 -26.16 31.62
C GLN A 69 -34.31 -26.15 32.18
N LEU A 70 -33.81 -27.29 32.68
CA LEU A 70 -32.40 -27.39 33.09
C LEU A 70 -31.46 -27.35 31.88
N ALA A 71 -31.81 -27.99 30.76
CA ALA A 71 -31.01 -27.95 29.55
C ALA A 71 -30.88 -26.51 29.01
N ASP A 72 -31.97 -25.75 28.99
CA ASP A 72 -31.99 -24.32 28.61
C ASP A 72 -31.05 -23.48 29.50
N ASP A 73 -31.06 -23.72 30.81
CA ASP A 73 -30.17 -23.07 31.79
C ASP A 73 -28.68 -23.37 31.54
N TYR A 74 -28.33 -24.62 31.19
CA TYR A 74 -26.96 -24.99 30.84
C TYR A 74 -26.56 -24.48 29.44
N PHE A 75 -27.50 -24.46 28.50
CA PHE A 75 -27.31 -23.91 27.15
C PHE A 75 -27.00 -22.40 27.21
N ALA A 76 -27.74 -21.64 28.01
CA ALA A 76 -27.51 -20.21 28.24
C ALA A 76 -26.12 -19.92 28.87
N ARG A 77 -25.57 -20.88 29.63
CA ARG A 77 -24.20 -20.85 30.19
C ARG A 77 -23.13 -21.35 29.22
N GLN A 78 -23.51 -21.71 27.99
CA GLN A 78 -22.68 -22.29 26.94
C GLN A 78 -22.06 -23.66 27.26
N ASP A 79 -22.60 -24.38 28.25
CA ASP A 79 -22.27 -25.78 28.52
C ASP A 79 -23.18 -26.69 27.69
N TYR A 80 -22.93 -26.67 26.38
CA TYR A 80 -23.71 -27.40 25.39
C TYR A 80 -23.65 -28.92 25.58
N SER A 81 -22.56 -29.46 26.14
CA SER A 81 -22.42 -30.88 26.42
C SER A 81 -23.38 -31.33 27.53
N THR A 82 -23.48 -30.56 28.63
CA THR A 82 -24.45 -30.87 29.69
C THR A 82 -25.89 -30.60 29.22
N ALA A 83 -26.12 -29.50 28.48
CA ALA A 83 -27.43 -29.19 27.91
C ALA A 83 -27.94 -30.30 26.97
N MET A 84 -27.11 -30.75 26.02
CA MET A 84 -27.43 -31.82 25.08
C MET A 84 -27.84 -33.13 25.77
N ASN A 85 -27.12 -33.53 26.83
CA ASN A 85 -27.49 -34.70 27.64
C ASN A 85 -28.85 -34.54 28.34
N LEU A 86 -29.17 -33.32 28.81
CA LEU A 86 -30.45 -33.02 29.45
C LEU A 86 -31.61 -32.98 28.43
N TYR A 87 -31.40 -32.40 27.24
CA TYR A 87 -32.36 -32.47 26.13
C TYR A 87 -32.62 -33.93 25.72
N TYR A 88 -31.58 -34.78 25.65
CA TYR A 88 -31.75 -36.21 25.38
C TYR A 88 -32.64 -36.91 26.44
N PHE A 89 -32.54 -36.54 27.72
CA PHE A 89 -33.45 -37.04 28.76
C PHE A 89 -34.86 -36.45 28.71
N ALA A 90 -35.04 -35.27 28.09
CA ALA A 90 -36.36 -34.71 27.84
C ALA A 90 -37.13 -35.53 26.78
N ASN A 91 -36.44 -36.03 25.75
CA ASN A 91 -36.94 -36.94 24.72
C ASN A 91 -38.25 -36.44 24.08
N THR A 92 -38.15 -35.33 23.35
CA THR A 92 -39.26 -34.71 22.59
C THR A 92 -38.71 -34.05 21.33
N ASP A 93 -39.52 -33.89 20.30
CA ASP A 93 -39.14 -33.24 19.03
C ASP A 93 -38.53 -31.84 19.24
N ALA A 94 -39.03 -31.09 20.23
CA ALA A 94 -38.49 -29.78 20.61
C ALA A 94 -37.09 -29.86 21.26
N ALA A 95 -36.77 -30.99 21.90
CA ALA A 95 -35.44 -31.27 22.44
C ALA A 95 -34.46 -31.67 21.33
N ASP A 96 -34.92 -32.43 20.31
CA ASP A 96 -34.09 -32.82 19.18
C ASP A 96 -33.62 -31.59 18.36
N GLU A 97 -34.48 -30.58 18.19
CA GLU A 97 -34.10 -29.28 17.63
C GLU A 97 -32.98 -28.60 18.43
N GLN A 98 -33.07 -28.60 19.77
CA GLN A 98 -32.04 -28.01 20.63
C GLN A 98 -30.76 -28.87 20.69
N ILE A 99 -30.84 -30.19 20.49
CA ILE A 99 -29.66 -31.04 20.31
C ILE A 99 -28.96 -30.68 19.00
N GLY A 100 -29.70 -30.42 17.92
CA GLY A 100 -29.15 -29.91 16.66
C GLY A 100 -28.37 -28.61 16.85
N GLU A 101 -28.92 -27.64 17.58
CA GLU A 101 -28.23 -26.41 17.98
C GLU A 101 -26.98 -26.69 18.83
N CYS A 102 -27.06 -27.54 19.86
CA CYS A 102 -25.91 -27.92 20.69
C CYS A 102 -24.77 -28.51 19.85
N LEU A 103 -25.08 -29.45 18.95
CA LEU A 103 -24.12 -30.09 18.06
C LEU A 103 -23.45 -29.07 17.14
N TRP A 104 -24.22 -28.13 16.57
CA TRP A 104 -23.68 -27.03 15.76
C TRP A 104 -22.75 -26.12 16.56
N GLN A 105 -23.12 -25.72 17.77
CA GLN A 105 -22.30 -24.87 18.65
C GLN A 105 -20.98 -25.55 19.04
N ILE A 106 -21.02 -26.83 19.43
CA ILE A 106 -19.82 -27.60 19.79
C ILE A 106 -18.92 -27.77 18.57
N ALA A 107 -19.48 -28.13 17.41
CA ALA A 107 -18.74 -28.29 16.17
C ALA A 107 -18.04 -27.00 15.74
N THR A 108 -18.75 -25.87 15.80
CA THR A 108 -18.22 -24.55 15.39
C THR A 108 -17.07 -24.13 16.30
N LYS A 109 -17.26 -24.16 17.63
CA LYS A 109 -16.18 -23.85 18.59
C LYS A 109 -14.98 -24.78 18.45
N ALA A 110 -15.20 -26.07 18.18
CA ALA A 110 -14.13 -27.02 17.94
C ALA A 110 -13.36 -26.74 16.64
N TYR A 111 -14.05 -26.32 15.57
CA TYR A 111 -13.42 -25.96 14.30
C TYR A 111 -12.60 -24.67 14.43
N GLU A 112 -13.13 -23.64 15.10
CA GLU A 112 -12.42 -22.39 15.41
C GLU A 112 -11.17 -22.62 16.27
N ALA A 113 -11.23 -23.58 17.21
CA ALA A 113 -10.08 -24.02 18.01
C ALA A 113 -9.13 -24.98 17.26
N HIS A 114 -9.33 -25.22 15.95
CA HIS A 114 -8.60 -26.20 15.13
C HIS A 114 -8.64 -27.66 15.64
N HIS A 115 -9.60 -28.01 16.49
CA HIS A 115 -9.86 -29.38 16.96
C HIS A 115 -10.70 -30.16 15.94
N LEU A 116 -10.14 -30.37 14.75
CA LEU A 116 -10.87 -30.82 13.56
C LEU A 116 -11.57 -32.20 13.71
N GLU A 117 -11.03 -33.12 14.52
CA GLU A 117 -11.68 -34.42 14.76
C GLU A 117 -12.93 -34.29 15.64
N VAL A 118 -12.89 -33.41 16.65
CA VAL A 118 -14.04 -33.12 17.52
C VAL A 118 -15.14 -32.45 16.71
N ALA A 119 -14.78 -31.46 15.87
CA ALA A 119 -15.72 -30.81 14.96
C ALA A 119 -16.35 -31.81 13.97
N ALA A 120 -15.53 -32.66 13.34
CA ALA A 120 -16.03 -33.67 12.40
C ALA A 120 -16.98 -34.68 13.05
N THR A 121 -16.72 -35.06 14.30
CA THR A 121 -17.57 -35.99 15.06
C THR A 121 -18.97 -35.42 15.26
N HIS A 122 -19.08 -34.22 15.84
CA HIS A 122 -20.37 -33.59 16.14
C HIS A 122 -21.14 -33.20 14.86
N LEU A 123 -20.43 -32.78 13.79
CA LEU A 123 -21.06 -32.54 12.47
C LEU A 123 -21.62 -33.81 11.83
N ASN A 124 -20.94 -34.95 11.97
CA ASN A 124 -21.45 -36.21 11.44
C ASN A 124 -22.71 -36.65 12.19
N THR A 125 -22.77 -36.50 13.51
CA THR A 125 -23.99 -36.75 14.32
C THR A 125 -25.12 -35.80 13.94
N LEU A 126 -24.86 -34.50 13.79
CA LEU A 126 -25.85 -33.51 13.36
C LEU A 126 -26.47 -33.88 12.00
N ILE A 127 -25.62 -34.27 11.04
CA ILE A 127 -26.04 -34.59 9.67
C ILE A 127 -26.72 -35.96 9.56
N ALA A 128 -26.29 -36.95 10.35
CA ALA A 128 -26.87 -38.30 10.29
C ALA A 128 -28.17 -38.40 11.08
N ASP A 129 -28.14 -37.98 12.35
CA ASP A 129 -29.17 -38.31 13.33
C ASP A 129 -30.18 -37.17 13.52
N TYR A 130 -29.74 -35.91 13.34
CA TYR A 130 -30.53 -34.68 13.56
C TYR A 130 -30.79 -33.89 12.27
N SER A 131 -30.89 -34.61 11.14
CA SER A 131 -31.07 -34.05 9.79
C SER A 131 -32.37 -33.28 9.54
N HIS A 132 -33.34 -33.38 10.47
CA HIS A 132 -34.61 -32.65 10.44
C HIS A 132 -34.53 -31.25 11.07
N THR A 133 -33.44 -30.95 11.78
CA THR A 133 -33.29 -29.70 12.54
C THR A 133 -32.95 -28.50 11.65
N THR A 134 -33.22 -27.28 12.12
CA THR A 134 -32.92 -26.05 11.35
C THR A 134 -31.45 -25.88 11.00
N ARG A 135 -30.54 -26.51 11.77
CA ARG A 135 -29.08 -26.45 11.58
C ARG A 135 -28.51 -27.41 10.55
N ILE A 136 -29.33 -28.20 9.85
CA ILE A 136 -28.83 -29.16 8.87
C ILE A 136 -28.01 -28.50 7.74
N THR A 137 -28.46 -27.36 7.21
CA THR A 137 -27.72 -26.63 6.17
C THR A 137 -26.39 -26.08 6.71
N ASP A 138 -26.40 -25.53 7.92
CA ASP A 138 -25.21 -24.94 8.55
C ASP A 138 -24.16 -26.02 8.86
N GLY A 139 -24.60 -27.18 9.32
CA GLY A 139 -23.76 -28.36 9.53
C GLY A 139 -23.10 -28.84 8.24
N TYR A 140 -23.84 -28.89 7.14
CA TYR A 140 -23.26 -29.19 5.82
C TYR A 140 -22.27 -28.11 5.36
N CYS A 141 -22.60 -26.83 5.53
CA CYS A 141 -21.71 -25.71 5.18
C CYS A 141 -20.39 -25.77 5.96
N LEU A 142 -20.43 -26.01 7.27
CA LEU A 142 -19.23 -26.16 8.10
C LEU A 142 -18.47 -27.45 7.78
N LYS A 143 -19.16 -28.55 7.41
CA LYS A 143 -18.52 -29.79 6.96
C LYS A 143 -17.71 -29.60 5.67
N ILE A 144 -18.20 -28.77 4.73
CA ILE A 144 -17.44 -28.40 3.52
C ILE A 144 -16.17 -27.62 3.93
N GLN A 145 -16.28 -26.61 4.80
CA GLN A 145 -15.13 -25.85 5.31
C GLN A 145 -14.11 -26.75 6.04
N LEU A 146 -14.58 -27.69 6.86
CA LEU A 146 -13.73 -28.65 7.57
C LEU A 146 -13.00 -29.59 6.60
N LEU A 147 -13.67 -30.09 5.57
CA LEU A 147 -13.03 -30.93 4.54
C LEU A 147 -12.00 -30.12 3.73
N MET A 148 -12.26 -28.85 3.45
CA MET A 148 -11.30 -27.93 2.84
C MET A 148 -10.07 -27.68 3.74
N ALA A 149 -10.27 -27.46 5.04
CA ALA A 149 -9.17 -27.31 6.01
C ALA A 149 -8.34 -28.59 6.19
N GLN A 150 -8.90 -29.76 5.88
CA GLN A 150 -8.20 -31.05 5.85
C GLN A 150 -7.64 -31.43 4.47
N ASP A 151 -7.69 -30.50 3.49
CA ASP A 151 -7.32 -30.70 2.07
C ASP A 151 -8.03 -31.88 1.36
N LYS A 152 -9.22 -32.26 1.86
CA LYS A 152 -10.06 -33.34 1.31
C LYS A 152 -11.05 -32.80 0.28
N ARG A 153 -10.53 -32.13 -0.77
CA ARG A 153 -11.31 -31.34 -1.74
C ARG A 153 -12.37 -32.14 -2.48
N GLU A 154 -12.05 -33.35 -2.96
CA GLU A 154 -13.03 -34.26 -3.59
C GLU A 154 -14.26 -34.52 -2.69
N LYS A 155 -14.03 -34.75 -1.39
CA LYS A 155 -15.10 -35.00 -0.42
C LYS A 155 -15.90 -33.73 -0.14
N ALA A 156 -15.24 -32.57 -0.09
CA ALA A 156 -15.91 -31.28 0.01
C ALA A 156 -16.84 -31.04 -1.19
N GLN A 157 -16.38 -31.37 -2.41
CA GLN A 157 -17.17 -31.28 -3.64
C GLN A 157 -18.36 -32.25 -3.66
N GLN A 158 -18.20 -33.50 -3.21
CA GLN A 158 -19.31 -34.46 -3.08
C GLN A 158 -20.39 -33.94 -2.13
N VAL A 159 -20.00 -33.41 -0.97
CA VAL A 159 -20.93 -32.81 -0.01
C VAL A 159 -21.60 -31.56 -0.62
N LEU A 160 -20.85 -30.69 -1.31
CA LEU A 160 -21.40 -29.51 -1.98
C LEU A 160 -22.44 -29.88 -3.07
N GLN A 161 -22.20 -30.96 -3.83
CA GLN A 161 -23.15 -31.46 -4.82
C GLN A 161 -24.43 -31.98 -4.15
N GLN A 162 -24.31 -32.73 -3.05
CA GLN A 162 -25.44 -33.18 -2.26
C GLN A 162 -26.26 -31.99 -1.72
N VAL A 163 -25.60 -30.98 -1.15
CA VAL A 163 -26.25 -29.75 -0.63
C VAL A 163 -26.97 -29.01 -1.74
N ARG A 164 -26.38 -28.90 -2.94
CA ARG A 164 -27.04 -28.24 -4.09
C ARG A 164 -28.32 -28.97 -4.54
N GLN A 165 -28.36 -30.29 -4.42
CA GLN A 165 -29.54 -31.10 -4.77
C GLN A 165 -30.63 -31.08 -3.68
N GLN A 166 -30.24 -31.17 -2.41
CA GLN A 166 -31.17 -31.32 -1.29
C GLN A 166 -31.60 -29.97 -0.68
N TYR A 167 -30.72 -28.97 -0.69
CA TYR A 167 -30.89 -27.67 -0.05
C TYR A 167 -30.43 -26.52 -0.97
N PRO A 168 -31.06 -26.31 -2.15
CA PRO A 168 -30.61 -25.34 -3.15
C PRO A 168 -30.59 -23.87 -2.69
N GLN A 169 -31.19 -23.55 -1.54
CA GLN A 169 -31.19 -22.21 -0.94
C GLN A 169 -30.14 -22.03 0.19
N ALA A 170 -29.35 -23.07 0.51
CA ALA A 170 -28.36 -23.04 1.59
C ALA A 170 -27.31 -21.93 1.39
N GLU A 171 -26.97 -21.23 2.47
CA GLU A 171 -26.17 -20.00 2.40
C GLU A 171 -24.77 -20.21 1.83
N CYS A 172 -24.09 -21.31 2.15
CA CYS A 172 -22.78 -21.62 1.57
C CYS A 172 -22.79 -21.72 0.04
N LEU A 173 -23.93 -22.04 -0.60
CA LEU A 173 -24.02 -22.07 -2.06
C LEU A 173 -23.89 -20.68 -2.70
N LYS A 174 -24.18 -19.59 -1.96
CA LYS A 174 -24.02 -18.21 -2.42
C LYS A 174 -22.55 -17.79 -2.51
N HIS A 175 -21.69 -18.40 -1.70
CA HIS A 175 -20.28 -18.02 -1.53
C HIS A 175 -19.29 -19.05 -2.13
N MET A 176 -19.79 -20.19 -2.61
CA MET A 176 -18.97 -21.28 -3.18
C MET A 176 -19.31 -21.51 -4.65
N ALA A 177 -18.71 -20.71 -5.54
CA ALA A 177 -18.81 -20.88 -6.98
C ALA A 177 -18.01 -22.12 -7.43
N PHE A 178 -18.68 -23.28 -7.52
CA PHE A 178 -18.09 -24.46 -8.14
C PHE A 178 -18.38 -24.48 -9.65
N VAL A 179 -17.34 -24.20 -10.44
CA VAL A 179 -17.29 -24.26 -11.90
C VAL A 179 -16.95 -25.70 -12.33
N PRO A 180 -17.57 -26.27 -13.39
CA PRO A 180 -17.22 -27.60 -13.86
C PRO A 180 -15.74 -27.73 -14.19
N GLU A 181 -15.12 -28.86 -13.87
CA GLU A 181 -13.68 -29.07 -14.08
C GLU A 181 -13.29 -28.94 -15.56
N SER A 182 -14.15 -29.39 -16.48
CA SER A 182 -14.01 -29.17 -17.93
C SER A 182 -13.81 -27.70 -18.29
N ASP A 183 -14.57 -26.82 -17.66
CA ASP A 183 -14.65 -25.40 -18.00
C ASP A 183 -13.46 -24.66 -17.35
N VAL A 184 -13.03 -25.11 -16.16
CA VAL A 184 -11.78 -24.67 -15.52
C VAL A 184 -10.56 -25.04 -16.37
N GLN A 185 -10.47 -26.29 -16.83
CA GLN A 185 -9.38 -26.75 -17.69
C GLN A 185 -9.39 -26.04 -19.05
N GLU A 186 -10.58 -25.82 -19.64
CA GLU A 186 -10.70 -25.03 -20.86
C GLU A 186 -10.22 -23.58 -20.63
N ALA A 187 -10.66 -22.91 -19.56
CA ALA A 187 -10.25 -21.55 -19.23
C ALA A 187 -8.74 -21.44 -19.01
N ILE A 188 -8.12 -22.39 -18.29
CA ILE A 188 -6.66 -22.48 -18.11
C ILE A 188 -5.95 -22.64 -19.46
N SER A 189 -6.43 -23.54 -20.32
CA SER A 189 -5.83 -23.79 -21.65
C SER A 189 -5.91 -22.56 -22.56
N ARG A 190 -7.06 -21.87 -22.56
CA ARG A 190 -7.28 -20.62 -23.30
C ARG A 190 -6.42 -19.49 -22.74
N ALA A 191 -6.34 -19.34 -21.42
CA ALA A 191 -5.51 -18.31 -20.77
C ALA A 191 -4.02 -18.49 -21.11
N ARG A 192 -3.49 -19.73 -21.04
CA ARG A 192 -2.14 -20.07 -21.52
C ARG A 192 -1.91 -19.65 -22.97
N GLN A 193 -2.88 -19.92 -23.86
CA GLN A 193 -2.80 -19.52 -25.26
C GLN A 193 -2.76 -17.99 -25.44
N GLN A 194 -3.51 -17.23 -24.63
CA GLN A 194 -3.48 -15.76 -24.70
C GLN A 194 -2.18 -15.19 -24.11
N ILE A 195 -1.66 -15.73 -23.01
CA ILE A 195 -0.33 -15.38 -22.47
C ILE A 195 0.76 -15.58 -23.53
N ALA A 196 0.76 -16.72 -24.23
CA ALA A 196 1.71 -17.02 -25.31
C ALA A 196 1.60 -16.06 -26.52
N ARG A 197 0.45 -15.41 -26.70
CA ARG A 197 0.22 -14.35 -27.71
C ARG A 197 0.52 -12.93 -27.21
N GLY A 198 0.82 -12.76 -25.92
CA GLY A 198 0.94 -11.44 -25.28
C GLY A 198 -0.39 -10.75 -24.96
N ASP A 199 -1.53 -11.43 -25.10
CA ASP A 199 -2.85 -10.89 -24.78
C ASP A 199 -3.20 -11.16 -23.30
N PHE A 200 -2.44 -10.51 -22.43
CA PHE A 200 -2.51 -10.73 -20.99
C PHE A 200 -3.86 -10.30 -20.39
N THR A 201 -4.51 -9.28 -20.97
CA THR A 201 -5.84 -8.84 -20.51
C THR A 201 -6.88 -9.94 -20.72
N LYS A 202 -6.95 -10.57 -21.91
CA LYS A 202 -7.86 -11.72 -22.09
C LYS A 202 -7.50 -12.92 -21.21
N ALA A 203 -6.21 -13.15 -20.93
CA ALA A 203 -5.80 -14.19 -19.98
C ALA A 203 -6.28 -13.91 -18.56
N ILE A 204 -6.15 -12.66 -18.09
CA ILE A 204 -6.65 -12.20 -16.78
C ILE A 204 -8.17 -12.33 -16.73
N ASP A 205 -8.90 -11.88 -17.74
CA ASP A 205 -10.38 -11.94 -17.75
C ASP A 205 -10.92 -13.38 -17.71
N LEU A 206 -10.22 -14.34 -18.33
CA LEU A 206 -10.54 -15.77 -18.24
C LEU A 206 -10.28 -16.37 -16.86
N LEU A 207 -9.20 -15.97 -16.19
CA LEU A 207 -8.76 -16.55 -14.91
C LEU A 207 -9.37 -15.85 -13.67
N LYS A 208 -9.69 -14.57 -13.78
CA LYS A 208 -10.23 -13.74 -12.68
C LYS A 208 -11.48 -14.34 -12.01
N PRO A 209 -12.52 -14.85 -12.71
CA PRO A 209 -13.66 -15.47 -12.04
C PRO A 209 -13.31 -16.79 -11.33
N LEU A 210 -12.15 -17.38 -11.63
CA LEU A 210 -11.70 -18.65 -11.06
C LEU A 210 -10.81 -18.47 -9.80
N LEU A 211 -10.37 -17.25 -9.48
CA LEU A 211 -9.50 -16.95 -8.33
C LEU A 211 -10.14 -17.26 -6.95
N GLU A 212 -11.47 -17.35 -6.89
CA GLU A 212 -12.25 -17.71 -5.71
C GLU A 212 -12.89 -19.11 -5.81
N THR A 213 -12.55 -19.89 -6.84
CA THR A 213 -13.07 -21.26 -7.00
C THR A 213 -12.31 -22.27 -6.15
N VAL A 214 -12.90 -23.46 -6.01
CA VAL A 214 -12.38 -24.57 -5.20
C VAL A 214 -12.06 -25.75 -6.12
N GLY A 215 -10.79 -26.17 -6.12
CA GLY A 215 -10.29 -27.31 -6.88
C GLY A 215 -8.77 -27.46 -6.75
N ASP A 216 -8.21 -28.52 -7.34
CA ASP A 216 -6.77 -28.80 -7.25
C ASP A 216 -5.93 -27.86 -8.13
N THR A 217 -6.51 -27.37 -9.23
CA THR A 217 -5.94 -26.36 -10.12
C THR A 217 -5.82 -24.97 -9.50
N GLN A 218 -6.27 -24.74 -8.25
CA GLN A 218 -6.29 -23.40 -7.68
C GLN A 218 -4.90 -22.75 -7.54
N TYR A 219 -3.86 -23.56 -7.31
CA TYR A 219 -2.47 -23.08 -7.35
C TYR A 219 -2.09 -22.61 -8.77
N GLU A 220 -2.41 -23.40 -9.78
CA GLU A 220 -2.15 -23.11 -11.19
C GLU A 220 -2.91 -21.86 -11.68
N ILE A 221 -4.17 -21.69 -11.27
CA ILE A 221 -4.99 -20.50 -11.58
C ILE A 221 -4.37 -19.23 -10.96
N ARG A 222 -3.99 -19.27 -9.68
CA ARG A 222 -3.32 -18.14 -9.01
C ARG A 222 -2.00 -17.82 -9.69
N HIS A 223 -1.13 -18.81 -9.90
CA HIS A 223 0.18 -18.62 -10.53
C HIS A 223 0.06 -18.09 -11.97
N LEU A 224 -0.83 -18.64 -12.80
CA LEU A 224 -1.07 -18.15 -14.17
C LEU A 224 -1.65 -16.73 -14.19
N SER A 225 -2.57 -16.41 -13.28
CA SER A 225 -3.16 -15.08 -13.17
C SER A 225 -2.09 -14.05 -12.75
N ALA A 226 -1.32 -14.36 -11.71
CA ALA A 226 -0.21 -13.53 -11.24
C ALA A 226 0.89 -13.35 -12.32
N THR A 227 1.19 -14.41 -13.09
CA THR A 227 2.09 -14.35 -14.25
C THR A 227 1.54 -13.41 -15.33
N ALA A 228 0.25 -13.49 -15.67
CA ALA A 228 -0.38 -12.62 -16.66
C ALA A 228 -0.36 -11.15 -16.23
N TYR A 229 -0.61 -10.86 -14.94
CA TYR A 229 -0.44 -9.53 -14.36
C TYR A 229 1.02 -9.05 -14.46
N LEU A 230 1.99 -9.87 -14.04
CA LEU A 230 3.42 -9.55 -14.12
C LEU A 230 3.87 -9.22 -15.55
N GLU A 231 3.47 -10.01 -16.54
CA GLU A 231 3.87 -9.79 -17.93
C GLU A 231 3.14 -8.62 -18.60
N ARG A 232 1.89 -8.33 -18.20
CA ARG A 232 1.22 -7.08 -18.61
C ARG A 232 1.89 -5.85 -18.01
N GLY A 233 2.29 -5.92 -16.74
CA GLY A 233 3.11 -4.90 -16.08
C GLY A 233 4.45 -4.68 -16.80
N ASN A 234 5.10 -5.75 -17.29
CA ASN A 234 6.31 -5.64 -18.11
C ASN A 234 6.05 -4.90 -19.43
N ARG A 235 4.93 -5.17 -20.12
CA ARG A 235 4.55 -4.42 -21.33
C ARG A 235 4.26 -2.95 -21.04
N TYR A 236 3.56 -2.64 -19.95
CA TYR A 236 3.34 -1.26 -19.52
C TYR A 236 4.65 -0.53 -19.18
N LEU A 237 5.58 -1.19 -18.50
CA LEU A 237 6.92 -0.62 -18.25
C LEU A 237 7.69 -0.36 -19.55
N GLU A 238 7.62 -1.26 -20.54
CA GLU A 238 8.23 -1.07 -21.86
C GLU A 238 7.57 0.07 -22.68
N SER A 239 6.26 0.31 -22.53
CA SER A 239 5.56 1.44 -23.14
C SER A 239 5.74 2.77 -22.38
N GLY A 240 6.31 2.74 -21.17
CA GLY A 240 6.44 3.90 -20.28
C GLY A 240 5.19 4.22 -19.45
N GLU A 241 4.20 3.33 -19.44
CA GLU A 241 2.98 3.41 -18.64
C GLU A 241 3.23 2.97 -17.18
N LEU A 242 3.92 3.83 -16.44
CA LEU A 242 4.48 3.50 -15.12
C LEU A 242 3.43 3.18 -14.04
N GLU A 243 2.31 3.91 -13.99
CA GLU A 243 1.26 3.67 -12.99
C GLU A 243 0.49 2.35 -13.23
N PRO A 244 0.03 2.03 -14.47
CA PRO A 244 -0.50 0.71 -14.79
C PRO A 244 0.48 -0.44 -14.48
N ALA A 245 1.76 -0.27 -14.76
CA ALA A 245 2.78 -1.28 -14.44
C ALA A 245 2.85 -1.58 -12.93
N LEU A 246 2.88 -0.54 -12.09
CA LEU A 246 2.90 -0.68 -10.63
C LEU A 246 1.65 -1.37 -10.08
N ALA A 247 0.46 -1.02 -10.59
CA ALA A 247 -0.80 -1.64 -10.18
C ALA A 247 -0.81 -3.15 -10.51
N ASP A 248 -0.34 -3.53 -11.70
CA ASP A 248 -0.23 -4.92 -12.12
C ASP A 248 0.83 -5.71 -11.31
N TYR A 249 1.99 -5.11 -10.99
CA TYR A 249 2.99 -5.76 -10.13
C TYR A 249 2.49 -5.96 -8.69
N GLN A 250 1.75 -5.00 -8.13
CA GLN A 250 1.07 -5.19 -6.84
C GLN A 250 0.05 -6.33 -6.90
N GLN A 251 -0.74 -6.41 -7.99
CA GLN A 251 -1.77 -7.44 -8.11
C GLN A 251 -1.17 -8.84 -8.29
N ALA A 252 -0.09 -8.97 -9.07
CA ALA A 252 0.68 -10.20 -9.17
C ALA A 252 1.18 -10.67 -7.79
N LYS A 253 1.81 -9.78 -7.02
CA LYS A 253 2.30 -10.07 -5.65
C LYS A 253 1.18 -10.48 -4.68
N ARG A 254 -0.02 -9.91 -4.80
CA ARG A 254 -1.19 -10.26 -3.97
C ARG A 254 -1.77 -11.63 -4.30
N ILE A 255 -1.74 -12.03 -5.58
CA ILE A 255 -2.32 -13.30 -6.04
C ILE A 255 -1.36 -14.47 -5.78
N ASP A 256 -0.06 -14.27 -6.02
CA ASP A 256 0.97 -15.30 -5.83
C ASP A 256 2.24 -14.69 -5.19
N SER A 257 2.48 -15.03 -3.93
CA SER A 257 3.64 -14.58 -3.17
C SER A 257 4.96 -15.18 -3.66
N THR A 258 4.96 -16.28 -4.42
CA THR A 258 6.19 -16.85 -4.99
C THR A 258 6.86 -15.92 -6.00
N LEU A 259 6.07 -15.03 -6.62
CA LEU A 259 6.55 -14.00 -7.55
C LEU A 259 7.06 -12.73 -6.84
N GLU A 260 7.00 -12.64 -5.50
CA GLU A 260 7.35 -11.44 -4.73
C GLU A 260 8.72 -10.86 -5.14
N GLN A 261 9.77 -11.68 -5.20
CA GLN A 261 11.12 -11.21 -5.55
C GLN A 261 11.22 -10.65 -6.98
N ASN A 262 10.41 -11.15 -7.91
CA ASN A 262 10.39 -10.66 -9.29
C ASN A 262 9.59 -9.35 -9.36
N THR A 263 8.37 -9.35 -8.82
CA THR A 263 7.52 -8.15 -8.75
C THR A 263 8.22 -7.00 -8.03
N GLN A 264 8.93 -7.25 -6.92
CA GLN A 264 9.64 -6.19 -6.20
C GLN A 264 10.77 -5.58 -7.02
N LYS A 265 11.56 -6.38 -7.75
CA LYS A 265 12.62 -5.86 -8.66
C LYS A 265 12.02 -4.96 -9.74
N ARG A 266 10.85 -5.34 -10.28
CA ARG A 266 10.12 -4.55 -11.28
C ARG A 266 9.54 -3.27 -10.69
N THR A 267 8.85 -3.35 -9.55
CA THR A 267 8.37 -2.20 -8.77
C THR A 267 9.48 -1.18 -8.51
N ASN A 268 10.62 -1.63 -7.96
CA ASN A 268 11.77 -0.75 -7.70
C ASN A 268 12.28 -0.06 -8.98
N THR A 269 12.24 -0.75 -10.13
CA THR A 269 12.61 -0.18 -11.44
C THR A 269 11.65 0.94 -11.85
N VAL A 270 10.34 0.74 -11.68
CA VAL A 270 9.33 1.77 -12.00
C VAL A 270 9.47 2.98 -11.07
N LEU A 271 9.65 2.76 -9.76
CA LEU A 271 9.80 3.84 -8.78
C LEU A 271 11.04 4.70 -9.06
N GLN A 272 12.15 4.09 -9.51
CA GLN A 272 13.33 4.83 -9.97
C GLN A 272 13.04 5.70 -11.21
N GLN A 273 12.25 5.22 -12.17
CA GLN A 273 11.85 6.00 -13.34
C GLN A 273 10.90 7.15 -12.96
N LEU A 274 9.92 6.91 -12.08
CA LEU A 274 9.04 7.94 -11.53
C LEU A 274 9.84 9.03 -10.78
N MET A 275 10.81 8.63 -9.95
CA MET A 275 11.73 9.58 -9.29
C MET A 275 12.51 10.44 -10.29
N HIS A 276 12.96 9.86 -11.40
CA HIS A 276 13.63 10.62 -12.47
C HIS A 276 12.67 11.59 -13.18
N HIS A 277 11.43 11.16 -13.46
CA HIS A 277 10.40 12.02 -14.04
C HIS A 277 10.06 13.19 -13.10
N ALA A 278 9.81 12.94 -11.82
CA ALA A 278 9.49 13.97 -10.83
C ALA A 278 10.62 15.01 -10.71
N LYS A 279 11.88 14.57 -10.65
CA LYS A 279 13.05 15.46 -10.67
C LYS A 279 13.14 16.28 -11.96
N THR A 280 12.79 15.69 -13.11
CA THR A 280 12.75 16.40 -14.40
C THR A 280 11.65 17.48 -14.42
N TYR A 281 10.49 17.20 -13.83
CA TYR A 281 9.41 18.19 -13.66
C TYR A 281 9.83 19.34 -12.74
N ASP A 282 10.48 19.07 -11.60
CA ASP A 282 11.00 20.12 -10.70
C ASP A 282 12.10 20.97 -11.37
N GLN A 283 13.00 20.36 -12.15
CA GLN A 283 13.98 21.08 -12.98
C GLN A 283 13.33 21.98 -14.04
N ARG A 284 12.15 21.61 -14.54
CA ARG A 284 11.32 22.42 -15.45
C ARG A 284 10.42 23.42 -14.71
N ARG A 285 10.57 23.57 -13.38
CA ARG A 285 9.77 24.44 -12.51
C ARG A 285 8.30 24.02 -12.41
N GLN A 286 7.97 22.80 -12.85
CA GLN A 286 6.63 22.22 -12.85
C GLN A 286 6.37 21.47 -11.54
N VAL A 287 6.47 22.18 -10.41
CA VAL A 287 6.49 21.60 -9.05
C VAL A 287 5.25 20.78 -8.72
N GLU A 288 4.06 21.19 -9.18
CA GLU A 288 2.82 20.43 -8.92
C GLU A 288 2.82 19.06 -9.62
N ALA A 289 3.38 18.98 -10.83
CA ALA A 289 3.51 17.72 -11.56
C ALA A 289 4.55 16.80 -10.89
N ALA A 290 5.66 17.37 -10.39
CA ALA A 290 6.61 16.63 -9.57
C ALA A 290 5.97 16.12 -8.27
N ALA A 291 5.20 16.97 -7.58
CA ALA A 291 4.49 16.63 -6.35
C ALA A 291 3.50 15.48 -6.54
N ALA A 292 2.71 15.50 -7.62
CA ALA A 292 1.79 14.41 -7.94
C ALA A 292 2.54 13.07 -8.09
N ILE A 293 3.68 13.05 -8.80
CA ILE A 293 4.49 11.83 -8.97
C ILE A 293 5.10 11.36 -7.63
N TYR A 294 5.57 12.27 -6.78
CA TYR A 294 6.04 11.90 -5.44
C TYR A 294 4.91 11.34 -4.57
N GLN A 295 3.67 11.83 -4.71
CA GLN A 295 2.50 11.25 -4.04
C GLN A 295 2.19 9.85 -4.55
N THR A 296 2.22 9.61 -5.87
CA THR A 296 2.12 8.27 -6.45
C THR A 296 3.16 7.34 -5.82
N ILE A 297 4.45 7.72 -5.76
CA ILE A 297 5.50 6.90 -5.14
C ILE A 297 5.16 6.51 -3.69
N LEU A 298 4.67 7.45 -2.87
CA LEU A 298 4.30 7.19 -1.47
C LEU A 298 3.07 6.29 -1.30
N GLN A 299 2.24 6.09 -2.33
CA GLN A 299 1.16 5.09 -2.29
C GLN A 299 1.69 3.65 -2.36
N TYR A 300 2.87 3.43 -2.96
CA TYR A 300 3.49 2.12 -3.13
C TYR A 300 4.61 1.87 -2.10
N GLU A 301 5.39 2.91 -1.76
CA GLU A 301 6.42 2.89 -0.71
C GLU A 301 6.23 4.09 0.25
N PRO A 302 5.39 3.95 1.29
CA PRO A 302 5.10 5.04 2.23
C PRO A 302 6.34 5.62 2.93
N ASP A 303 7.36 4.80 3.16
CA ASP A 303 8.62 5.17 3.83
C ASP A 303 9.71 5.69 2.87
N HIS A 304 9.37 5.98 1.60
CA HIS A 304 10.34 6.44 0.60
C HIS A 304 10.85 7.87 0.90
N SER A 305 11.92 7.93 1.68
CA SER A 305 12.49 9.14 2.29
C SER A 305 12.71 10.33 1.34
N LEU A 306 13.18 10.09 0.11
CA LEU A 306 13.38 11.15 -0.89
C LEU A 306 12.05 11.77 -1.34
N ALA A 307 11.00 10.97 -1.50
CA ALA A 307 9.69 11.46 -1.95
C ALA A 307 9.00 12.25 -0.82
N GLN A 308 9.10 11.77 0.43
CA GLN A 308 8.67 12.52 1.61
C GLN A 308 9.39 13.87 1.72
N HIS A 309 10.73 13.88 1.57
CA HIS A 309 11.54 15.09 1.61
C HIS A 309 11.10 16.10 0.54
N TYR A 310 11.00 15.69 -0.72
CA TYR A 310 10.56 16.58 -1.79
C TYR A 310 9.17 17.17 -1.51
N LEU A 311 8.20 16.35 -1.10
CA LEU A 311 6.84 16.82 -0.78
C LEU A 311 6.80 17.82 0.38
N ALA A 312 7.59 17.61 1.43
CA ALA A 312 7.71 18.56 2.54
C ALA A 312 8.20 19.95 2.09
N HIS A 313 9.05 20.01 1.05
CA HIS A 313 9.61 21.24 0.52
C HIS A 313 8.86 21.84 -0.69
N VAL A 314 7.77 21.22 -1.18
CA VAL A 314 6.98 21.72 -2.34
C VAL A 314 6.49 23.16 -2.13
N SER A 315 5.98 23.49 -0.94
CA SER A 315 5.49 24.84 -0.63
C SER A 315 6.60 25.90 -0.66
N GLN A 316 7.77 25.55 -0.12
CA GLN A 316 8.97 26.39 -0.14
C GLN A 316 9.48 26.58 -1.57
N ARG A 317 9.52 25.50 -2.37
CA ARG A 317 9.96 25.51 -3.78
C ARG A 317 9.03 26.37 -4.63
N ARG A 318 7.71 26.25 -4.45
CA ARG A 318 6.68 27.09 -5.09
C ARG A 318 6.90 28.57 -4.75
N HIS A 319 7.19 28.90 -3.49
CA HIS A 319 7.50 30.28 -3.07
C HIS A 319 8.79 30.81 -3.70
N GLN A 320 9.87 30.03 -3.71
CA GLN A 320 11.15 30.38 -4.34
C GLN A 320 11.00 30.70 -5.83
N ILE A 321 10.24 29.88 -6.57
CA ILE A 321 9.92 30.08 -7.99
C ILE A 321 9.17 31.40 -8.20
N ALA A 322 8.12 31.68 -7.40
CA ALA A 322 7.36 32.92 -7.49
C ALA A 322 8.20 34.18 -7.20
N VAL A 323 9.13 34.11 -6.23
CA VAL A 323 10.09 35.20 -5.97
C VAL A 323 11.05 35.39 -7.14
N ALA A 324 11.56 34.30 -7.73
CA ALA A 324 12.41 34.37 -8.91
C ALA A 324 11.68 34.97 -10.12
N ASP A 325 10.42 34.59 -10.38
CA ASP A 325 9.62 35.15 -11.47
C ASP A 325 9.37 36.66 -11.31
N SER A 326 9.10 37.11 -10.08
CA SER A 326 8.98 38.54 -9.76
C SER A 326 10.29 39.31 -10.06
N LEU A 327 11.44 38.73 -9.69
CA LEU A 327 12.76 39.31 -9.98
C LEU A 327 13.11 39.29 -11.48
N ILE A 328 12.65 38.28 -12.23
CA ILE A 328 12.79 38.21 -13.70
C ILE A 328 11.92 39.28 -14.37
N ALA A 329 10.68 39.48 -13.92
CA ALA A 329 9.82 40.56 -14.39
C ALA A 329 10.46 41.94 -14.11
N GLN A 330 11.03 42.14 -12.92
CA GLN A 330 11.81 43.34 -12.59
C GLN A 330 13.02 43.51 -13.52
N ALA A 331 13.81 42.47 -13.73
CA ALA A 331 14.98 42.51 -14.62
C ALA A 331 14.60 42.87 -16.07
N ASN A 332 13.49 42.34 -16.59
CA ASN A 332 12.96 42.68 -17.90
C ASN A 332 12.49 44.14 -17.99
N ALA A 333 11.83 44.67 -16.97
CA ALA A 333 11.45 46.09 -16.93
C ALA A 333 12.67 47.02 -16.87
N LEU A 334 13.74 46.61 -16.17
CA LEU A 334 15.02 47.34 -16.13
C LEU A 334 15.76 47.27 -17.47
N MET A 335 15.72 46.12 -18.18
CA MET A 335 16.24 45.96 -19.54
C MET A 335 15.58 46.93 -20.54
N GLN A 336 14.24 47.08 -20.48
CA GLN A 336 13.51 48.05 -21.32
C GLN A 336 13.92 49.50 -21.03
N ARG A 337 14.23 49.82 -19.77
CA ARG A 337 14.74 51.13 -19.34
C ARG A 337 16.25 51.31 -19.55
N GLN A 338 16.91 50.34 -20.20
CA GLN A 338 18.36 50.31 -20.45
C GLN A 338 19.22 50.34 -19.17
N GLN A 339 18.65 49.98 -18.01
CA GLN A 339 19.32 49.94 -16.71
C GLN A 339 20.03 48.59 -16.52
N TYR A 340 20.99 48.28 -17.39
CA TYR A 340 21.57 46.95 -17.55
C TYR A 340 22.25 46.39 -16.29
N THR A 341 22.94 47.21 -15.50
CA THR A 341 23.58 46.78 -14.24
C THR A 341 22.54 46.29 -13.23
N ALA A 342 21.52 47.11 -12.95
CA ALA A 342 20.42 46.76 -12.07
C ALA A 342 19.61 45.55 -12.58
N ALA A 343 19.43 45.42 -13.90
CA ALA A 343 18.79 44.25 -14.51
C ALA A 343 19.59 42.97 -14.28
N LYS A 344 20.91 43.02 -14.45
CA LYS A 344 21.84 41.90 -14.22
C LYS A 344 21.82 41.43 -12.76
N ASP A 345 21.78 42.37 -11.83
CA ASP A 345 21.74 42.05 -10.39
C ASP A 345 20.38 41.53 -9.95
N ALA A 346 19.27 42.02 -10.52
CA ALA A 346 17.94 41.43 -10.32
C ALA A 346 17.87 39.98 -10.84
N ALA A 347 18.43 39.71 -12.04
CA ALA A 347 18.49 38.37 -12.61
C ALA A 347 19.40 37.42 -11.78
N ARG A 348 20.54 37.89 -11.26
CA ARG A 348 21.39 37.12 -10.33
C ARG A 348 20.66 36.76 -9.03
N ARG A 349 19.89 37.69 -8.47
CA ARG A 349 19.03 37.43 -7.30
C ARG A 349 17.96 36.39 -7.63
N ALA A 350 17.36 36.43 -8.82
CA ALA A 350 16.41 35.39 -9.25
C ALA A 350 17.05 33.99 -9.24
N LEU A 351 18.26 33.84 -9.81
CA LEU A 351 19.02 32.59 -9.79
C LEU A 351 19.46 32.14 -8.39
N THR A 352 19.53 33.06 -7.42
CA THR A 352 19.82 32.72 -6.00
C THR A 352 18.61 32.07 -5.32
N HIS A 353 17.39 32.47 -5.69
CA HIS A 353 16.16 31.83 -5.22
C HIS A 353 15.82 30.56 -6.02
N ASP A 354 16.05 30.58 -7.33
CA ASP A 354 15.79 29.45 -8.22
C ASP A 354 16.88 29.30 -9.29
N PRO A 355 17.88 28.43 -9.06
CA PRO A 355 18.95 28.15 -10.02
C PRO A 355 18.47 27.57 -11.36
N THR A 356 17.23 27.08 -11.44
CA THR A 356 16.65 26.49 -12.67
C THR A 356 15.97 27.54 -13.57
N ALA A 357 15.96 28.81 -13.17
CA ALA A 357 15.30 29.88 -13.91
C ALA A 357 16.11 30.34 -15.15
N THR A 358 16.07 29.55 -16.22
CA THR A 358 16.77 29.79 -17.50
C THR A 358 16.52 31.17 -18.11
N ALA A 359 15.35 31.77 -17.89
CA ALA A 359 15.04 33.13 -18.31
C ALA A 359 15.94 34.18 -17.63
N ALA A 360 16.26 34.02 -16.34
CA ALA A 360 17.19 34.91 -15.64
C ALA A 360 18.61 34.79 -16.20
N GLN A 361 19.07 33.56 -16.47
CA GLN A 361 20.36 33.31 -17.12
C GLN A 361 20.42 33.95 -18.52
N THR A 362 19.35 33.81 -19.30
CA THR A 362 19.24 34.42 -20.64
C THR A 362 19.37 35.95 -20.59
N ILE A 363 18.79 36.61 -19.59
CA ILE A 363 18.94 38.06 -19.39
C ILE A 363 20.41 38.42 -19.08
N ILE A 364 21.07 37.66 -18.20
CA ILE A 364 22.48 37.85 -17.87
C ILE A 364 23.36 37.70 -19.12
N ASP A 365 23.10 36.70 -19.95
CA ASP A 365 23.87 36.44 -21.17
C ASP A 365 23.64 37.51 -22.24
N GLN A 366 22.41 37.98 -22.43
CA GLN A 366 22.12 39.13 -23.29
C GLN A 366 22.86 40.40 -22.84
N ILE A 367 22.93 40.65 -21.53
CA ILE A 367 23.68 41.78 -20.97
C ILE A 367 25.20 41.59 -21.16
N ASN A 368 25.72 40.38 -20.89
CA ASN A 368 27.12 40.03 -21.14
C ASN A 368 27.51 40.21 -22.62
N ILE A 369 26.63 39.90 -23.57
CA ILE A 369 26.84 40.10 -25.01
C ILE A 369 26.72 41.60 -25.38
N ARG A 370 25.91 42.39 -24.69
CA ARG A 370 25.87 43.85 -24.87
C ARG A 370 27.16 44.52 -24.36
N GLU A 371 27.56 44.23 -23.13
CA GLU A 371 28.86 44.60 -22.56
C GLU A 371 30.00 44.05 -23.45
N TYR A 372 29.79 42.86 -24.04
CA TYR A 372 30.44 42.24 -25.20
C TYR A 372 31.00 43.23 -26.23
N HIS A 373 30.07 44.04 -26.76
CA HIS A 373 30.22 44.80 -27.99
C HIS A 373 30.15 46.32 -27.79
N GLN A 374 30.30 46.82 -26.55
CA GLN A 374 30.36 48.26 -26.32
C GLN A 374 31.65 48.85 -26.91
N PRO A 375 31.57 49.79 -27.88
CA PRO A 375 32.74 50.54 -28.28
C PRO A 375 33.18 51.44 -27.13
N ASN A 376 34.49 51.43 -26.82
CA ASN A 376 35.15 52.13 -25.71
C ASN A 376 35.25 51.37 -24.38
N ARG A 377 35.53 50.06 -24.41
CA ARG A 377 36.11 49.40 -23.23
C ARG A 377 37.48 50.00 -22.89
N PRO A 378 37.86 50.08 -21.60
CA PRO A 378 39.23 50.37 -21.17
C PRO A 378 40.26 49.39 -21.76
N GLU A 379 39.87 48.13 -21.93
CA GLU A 379 40.63 47.08 -22.61
C GLU A 379 40.92 47.47 -24.09
N ASP A 380 39.90 47.94 -24.82
CA ASP A 380 40.08 48.43 -26.19
C ASP A 380 40.85 49.76 -26.23
N GLN A 381 40.79 50.57 -25.17
CA GLN A 381 41.56 51.81 -25.05
C GLN A 381 43.06 51.52 -24.93
N ALA A 382 43.45 50.50 -24.15
CA ALA A 382 44.83 50.05 -24.09
C ALA A 382 45.33 49.55 -25.45
N ILE A 383 44.52 48.78 -26.19
CA ILE A 383 44.84 48.35 -27.57
C ILE A 383 44.99 49.58 -28.48
N ARG A 384 44.06 50.55 -28.44
CA ARG A 384 44.13 51.78 -29.23
C ARG A 384 45.39 52.60 -28.91
N GLN A 385 45.79 52.72 -27.65
CA GLN A 385 47.03 53.41 -27.27
C GLN A 385 48.27 52.75 -27.89
N VAL A 386 48.37 51.42 -27.87
CA VAL A 386 49.47 50.70 -28.56
C VAL A 386 49.42 50.92 -30.07
N GLN A 387 48.23 50.84 -30.68
CA GLN A 387 48.06 51.05 -32.11
C GLN A 387 48.31 52.50 -32.57
N GLN A 388 48.19 53.49 -31.67
CA GLN A 388 48.40 54.92 -31.94
C GLN A 388 49.77 55.43 -31.46
N TYR A 389 50.55 54.63 -30.73
CA TYR A 389 51.85 55.01 -30.17
C TYR A 389 52.78 55.62 -31.22
N GLN A 390 53.29 56.84 -30.94
CA GLN A 390 54.16 57.61 -31.85
C GLN A 390 53.60 57.65 -33.29
N ASN A 391 52.39 58.20 -33.46
CA ASN A 391 51.65 58.25 -34.74
C ASN A 391 51.47 56.86 -35.38
N GLY A 392 51.28 55.84 -34.53
CA GLY A 392 51.06 54.45 -34.93
C GLY A 392 52.30 53.69 -35.38
N LYS A 393 53.50 54.07 -34.94
CA LYS A 393 54.77 53.36 -35.20
C LYS A 393 54.63 51.83 -35.05
N ILE A 394 54.07 51.39 -33.92
CA ILE A 394 53.87 49.97 -33.60
C ILE A 394 52.90 49.32 -34.60
N GLN A 395 51.78 49.97 -34.91
CA GLN A 395 50.78 49.46 -35.85
C GLN A 395 51.35 49.31 -37.26
N HIS A 396 52.18 50.25 -37.74
CA HIS A 396 52.84 50.15 -39.04
C HIS A 396 53.85 48.99 -39.09
N ALA A 397 54.68 48.82 -38.06
CA ALA A 397 55.64 47.72 -37.98
C ALA A 397 54.97 46.33 -37.90
N ILE A 398 53.83 46.23 -37.20
CA ILE A 398 52.98 45.02 -37.17
C ILE A 398 52.30 44.80 -38.53
N ALA A 399 51.81 45.85 -39.19
CA ALA A 399 51.16 45.76 -40.50
C ALA A 399 52.07 45.14 -41.57
N GLN A 400 53.37 45.43 -41.53
CA GLN A 400 54.40 44.85 -42.42
C GLN A 400 54.60 43.33 -42.23
N GLN A 401 54.17 42.73 -41.11
CA GLN A 401 54.27 41.29 -40.90
C GLN A 401 53.20 40.55 -41.70
N SER A 402 53.55 39.47 -42.40
CA SER A 402 52.59 38.55 -43.00
C SER A 402 51.83 37.74 -41.93
N GLY A 403 50.65 37.22 -42.27
CA GLY A 403 49.84 36.39 -41.37
C GLY A 403 48.64 37.10 -40.71
N LYS A 404 47.79 36.29 -40.07
CA LYS A 404 46.54 36.74 -39.44
C LYS A 404 46.83 37.31 -38.06
N LYS A 405 46.41 38.55 -37.82
CA LYS A 405 46.67 39.30 -36.59
C LYS A 405 45.48 39.20 -35.64
N ARG A 406 45.72 38.97 -34.35
CA ARG A 406 44.71 38.98 -33.29
C ARG A 406 45.20 39.85 -32.15
N TRP A 407 44.43 40.86 -31.79
CA TRP A 407 44.69 41.70 -30.62
C TRP A 407 43.88 41.22 -29.43
N ARG A 408 44.49 41.26 -28.25
CA ARG A 408 43.86 41.02 -26.96
C ARG A 408 44.39 42.02 -25.95
N SER A 409 43.63 42.27 -24.91
CA SER A 409 44.11 42.97 -23.73
C SER A 409 43.41 42.46 -22.48
N TYR A 410 44.13 42.50 -21.36
CA TYR A 410 43.62 42.09 -20.06
C TYR A 410 44.18 43.01 -18.98
N ARG A 411 43.36 43.28 -17.96
CA ARG A 411 43.71 44.21 -16.89
C ARG A 411 44.69 43.56 -15.92
N LEU A 412 45.81 44.23 -15.65
CA LEU A 412 46.80 43.80 -14.66
C LEU A 412 46.53 44.50 -13.31
N GLN A 413 46.31 45.81 -13.33
CA GLN A 413 46.01 46.64 -12.16
C GLN A 413 45.03 47.76 -12.55
N LEU A 414 44.70 48.65 -11.61
CA LEU A 414 43.90 49.83 -11.93
C LEU A 414 44.65 50.69 -12.98
N HIS A 415 44.00 50.97 -14.10
CA HIS A 415 44.55 51.66 -15.28
C HIS A 415 45.70 50.96 -16.04
N VAL A 416 46.30 49.89 -15.51
CA VAL A 416 47.39 49.14 -16.17
C VAL A 416 46.87 47.85 -16.82
N TYR A 417 47.15 47.69 -18.11
CA TYR A 417 46.70 46.55 -18.93
C TYR A 417 47.89 45.87 -19.60
N HIS A 418 47.83 44.55 -19.72
CA HIS A 418 48.64 43.85 -20.71
C HIS A 418 47.91 43.93 -22.05
N VAL A 419 48.64 44.18 -23.13
CA VAL A 419 48.17 44.15 -24.52
C VAL A 419 49.01 43.15 -25.29
N GLU A 420 48.34 42.17 -25.91
CA GLU A 420 48.94 41.12 -26.74
C GLU A 420 48.51 41.32 -28.20
N CYS A 421 49.45 41.23 -29.14
CA CYS A 421 49.18 40.98 -30.55
C CYS A 421 49.80 39.64 -30.96
N GLN A 422 48.96 38.65 -31.26
CA GLN A 422 49.38 37.37 -31.83
C GLN A 422 49.29 37.42 -33.37
N ILE A 423 50.38 37.05 -34.05
CA ILE A 423 50.42 36.90 -35.51
C ILE A 423 50.57 35.42 -35.86
N ASP A 424 49.51 34.85 -36.45
CA ASP A 424 49.50 33.47 -36.92
C ASP A 424 50.20 33.38 -38.28
N LEU A 425 51.34 32.68 -38.31
CA LEU A 425 52.16 32.45 -39.49
C LEU A 425 51.89 31.05 -40.08
N PRO A 426 51.76 30.89 -41.41
CA PRO A 426 51.59 29.58 -42.03
C PRO A 426 52.77 28.65 -41.70
N HIS A 427 52.46 27.45 -41.19
CA HIS A 427 53.44 26.39 -40.88
C HIS A 427 54.57 26.79 -39.90
N GLN A 428 54.39 27.84 -39.10
CA GLN A 428 55.36 28.30 -38.10
C GLN A 428 54.67 28.55 -36.74
N LYS A 429 55.45 28.65 -35.67
CA LYS A 429 54.92 29.09 -34.36
C LYS A 429 54.39 30.54 -34.49
N PRO A 430 53.27 30.88 -33.84
CA PRO A 430 52.74 32.23 -33.88
C PRO A 430 53.72 33.21 -33.23
N ARG A 431 53.84 34.40 -33.81
CA ARG A 431 54.71 35.46 -33.28
C ARG A 431 53.90 36.35 -32.33
N ILE A 432 54.34 36.44 -31.09
CA ILE A 432 53.59 37.10 -30.01
C ILE A 432 54.31 38.40 -29.62
N TYR A 433 53.54 39.48 -29.56
CA TYR A 433 53.99 40.83 -29.22
C TYR A 433 53.24 41.32 -27.99
N GLU A 434 53.94 41.74 -26.95
CA GLU A 434 53.38 42.02 -25.63
C GLU A 434 53.80 43.39 -25.08
N TRP A 435 52.86 44.16 -24.54
CA TRP A 435 53.11 45.44 -23.87
C TRP A 435 52.35 45.53 -22.54
N SER A 436 52.92 46.23 -21.58
CA SER A 436 52.20 46.80 -20.44
C SER A 436 51.84 48.26 -20.76
N VAL A 437 50.58 48.61 -20.54
CA VAL A 437 49.97 49.88 -20.97
C VAL A 437 49.27 50.52 -19.79
N ASP A 438 49.81 51.64 -19.31
CA ASP A 438 49.13 52.51 -18.36
C ASP A 438 48.24 53.49 -19.14
N THR A 439 46.94 53.27 -19.04
CA THR A 439 45.91 54.04 -19.74
C THR A 439 45.75 55.47 -19.22
N GLN A 440 46.17 55.78 -17.98
CA GLN A 440 46.15 57.13 -17.42
C GLN A 440 47.46 57.88 -17.68
N ALA A 441 48.61 57.25 -17.42
CA ALA A 441 49.92 57.86 -17.68
C ALA A 441 50.29 57.90 -19.16
N ASN A 442 49.47 57.30 -20.04
CA ASN A 442 49.71 57.12 -21.47
C ASN A 442 51.09 56.47 -21.75
N LYS A 443 51.49 55.55 -20.87
CA LYS A 443 52.81 54.92 -20.86
C LYS A 443 52.72 53.50 -21.40
N ILE A 444 53.54 53.20 -22.40
CA ILE A 444 53.66 51.88 -23.00
C ILE A 444 55.07 51.33 -22.71
N ILE A 445 55.12 50.11 -22.19
CA ILE A 445 56.34 49.38 -21.82
C ILE A 445 56.31 48.05 -22.59
N PRO A 446 57.25 47.77 -23.50
CA PRO A 446 57.36 46.46 -24.14
C PRO A 446 57.72 45.38 -23.11
N LEU A 447 57.24 44.16 -23.32
CA LEU A 447 57.42 43.05 -22.38
C LEU A 447 58.26 41.88 -22.95
N ASN A 448 58.68 41.96 -24.22
CA ASN A 448 59.54 40.95 -24.83
C ASN A 448 60.51 41.56 -25.87
N GLU A 449 61.61 40.87 -26.18
CA GLU A 449 62.68 41.36 -27.07
C GLU A 449 62.16 41.82 -28.46
N ILE A 450 61.08 41.21 -28.96
CA ILE A 450 60.48 41.52 -30.26
C ILE A 450 59.71 42.85 -30.18
N THR A 451 59.02 43.13 -29.07
CA THR A 451 58.34 44.40 -28.85
C THR A 451 59.28 45.53 -28.45
N GLU A 452 60.36 45.24 -27.73
CA GLU A 452 61.41 46.22 -27.43
C GLU A 452 61.99 46.80 -28.73
N LYS A 453 62.33 45.94 -29.69
CA LYS A 453 62.82 46.36 -31.01
C LYS A 453 61.85 47.29 -31.71
N ILE A 454 60.57 46.93 -31.82
CA ILE A 454 59.57 47.77 -32.52
C ILE A 454 59.20 49.06 -31.75
N THR A 455 59.31 49.05 -30.42
CA THR A 455 58.94 50.21 -29.61
C THR A 455 60.09 51.24 -29.60
N TYR A 456 61.33 50.79 -29.42
CA TYR A 456 62.48 51.67 -29.19
C TYR A 456 63.39 51.92 -30.41
N GLN A 457 63.44 51.01 -31.39
CA GLN A 457 64.14 51.22 -32.67
C GLN A 457 63.17 51.83 -33.69
#